data_AF-A0A1X0A564-F1
#
_entry.id   AF-A0A1X0A564-F1
#
_cell.length_a   1.000
_cell.length_b   1.000
_cell.length_c   1.000
_cell.angle_alpha   90.00
_cell.angle_beta   90.00
_cell.angle_gamma   90.00
#
_symmetry.space_group_name_H-M   'P 1'
#
loop_
_entity.id
_entity.type
_entity.pdbx_description
1 polymer ?
#
loop_
_entity_poly.entity_id
_entity_poly.type
_entity_poly.pdbx_seq_one_letter_code
_entity_poly.pdbx_strand_id
1 'polypeptide(L)'
;MSAVIGSGIVRIVNRDPWQARGACRRYGRPDLWYPEKNTPPQQILEAREVCVGCTVRSECLQYGMDHPEESGIWGGLTERERTGLRSGRSDKAFAQCNECSKEFVKRGGWHRYCSDECRKTNELRRGREYAARVRAKRSKDGAA
;
A
#
# COMPACT_ATOMS: atom_id res chain seq x y z
N MET A 1 -36.27 -24.44 -41.62
CA MET A 1 -34.84 -24.77 -41.39
C MET A 1 -34.35 -23.83 -40.31
N SER A 2 -34.26 -24.33 -39.08
CA SER A 2 -33.86 -23.54 -37.91
C SER A 2 -32.35 -23.32 -37.94
N ALA A 3 -31.92 -22.06 -38.02
CA ALA A 3 -30.55 -21.68 -37.72
C ALA A 3 -30.48 -21.29 -36.24
N VAL A 4 -29.85 -22.13 -35.44
CA VAL A 4 -29.53 -21.84 -34.05
C VAL A 4 -28.28 -20.97 -34.06
N ILE A 5 -28.44 -19.65 -33.96
CA ILE A 5 -27.31 -18.73 -33.80
C ILE A 5 -26.89 -18.85 -32.34
N GLY A 6 -25.69 -19.38 -32.11
CA GLY A 6 -25.15 -19.59 -30.78
C GLY A 6 -25.11 -18.29 -29.98
N SER A 7 -25.86 -18.25 -28.88
CA SER A 7 -25.80 -17.23 -27.82
C SER A 7 -24.44 -17.26 -27.12
N GLY A 8 -23.42 -16.67 -27.73
CA GLY A 8 -22.20 -16.28 -27.06
C GLY A 8 -22.31 -14.84 -26.58
N ILE A 9 -22.74 -14.62 -25.32
CA ILE A 9 -22.64 -13.30 -24.70
C ILE A 9 -21.14 -13.05 -24.46
N VAL A 10 -20.48 -12.38 -25.40
CA VAL A 10 -19.21 -11.70 -25.13
C VAL A 10 -19.55 -10.54 -24.20
N ARG A 11 -19.27 -10.68 -22.91
CA ARG A 11 -19.29 -9.51 -22.02
C ARG A 11 -18.18 -8.58 -22.49
N ILE A 12 -18.55 -7.56 -23.26
CA ILE A 12 -17.72 -6.37 -23.43
C ILE A 12 -17.68 -5.74 -22.04
N VAL A 13 -16.70 -6.16 -21.22
CA VAL A 13 -16.37 -5.46 -19.99
C VAL A 13 -15.97 -4.06 -20.41
N ASN A 14 -16.88 -3.12 -20.22
CA ASN A 14 -16.60 -1.70 -20.38
C ASN A 14 -15.63 -1.34 -19.25
N ARG A 15 -14.33 -1.56 -19.49
CA ARG A 15 -13.31 -1.24 -18.51
C ARG A 15 -13.22 0.27 -18.44
N ASP A 16 -13.43 0.79 -17.25
CA ASP A 16 -13.19 2.20 -17.01
C ASP A 16 -11.78 2.58 -17.49
N PRO A 17 -11.61 3.73 -18.17
CA PRO A 17 -10.32 4.16 -18.71
C PRO A 17 -9.18 4.18 -17.67
N TRP A 18 -9.50 4.34 -16.38
CA TRP A 18 -8.51 4.33 -15.31
C TRP A 18 -7.85 2.95 -15.14
N GLN A 19 -8.56 1.84 -15.34
CA GLN A 19 -8.02 0.49 -15.19
C GLN A 19 -6.89 0.21 -16.20
N ALA A 20 -6.92 0.87 -17.37
CA ALA A 20 -5.87 0.75 -18.38
C ALA A 20 -4.53 1.36 -17.92
N ARG A 21 -4.56 2.31 -16.97
CA ARG A 21 -3.37 2.99 -16.43
C ARG A 21 -2.79 2.30 -15.18
N GLY A 22 -3.39 1.21 -14.70
CA GLY A 22 -2.93 0.48 -13.53
C GLY A 22 -1.51 -0.09 -13.71
N ALA A 23 -0.61 0.20 -12.76
CA ALA A 23 0.77 -0.29 -12.77
C ALA A 23 0.86 -1.83 -12.79
N CYS A 24 -0.12 -2.50 -12.18
CA CYS A 24 -0.24 -3.97 -12.15
C CYS A 24 -0.18 -4.62 -13.53
N ARG A 25 -0.76 -3.96 -14.55
CA ARG A 25 -0.81 -4.48 -15.93
C ARG A 25 0.57 -4.60 -16.57
N ARG A 26 1.55 -3.82 -16.11
CA ARG A 26 2.91 -3.80 -16.65
C ARG A 26 3.88 -4.65 -15.85
N TYR A 27 3.45 -5.22 -14.72
CA TYR A 27 4.32 -5.94 -13.79
C TYR A 27 4.63 -7.38 -14.22
N GLY A 28 3.78 -7.99 -15.06
CA GLY A 28 4.03 -9.33 -15.61
C GLY A 28 3.68 -10.51 -14.69
N ARG A 29 3.14 -10.26 -13.49
CA ARG A 29 2.72 -11.30 -12.53
C ARG A 29 1.28 -11.10 -12.02
N PRO A 30 0.25 -11.37 -12.84
CA PRO A 30 -1.14 -11.12 -12.47
C PRO A 30 -1.61 -11.94 -11.25
N ASP A 31 -0.98 -13.09 -10.99
CA ASP A 31 -1.21 -13.97 -9.83
C ASP A 31 -1.11 -13.23 -8.49
N LEU A 32 -0.21 -12.25 -8.39
CA LEU A 32 0.02 -11.49 -7.16
C LEU A 32 -1.21 -10.69 -6.70
N TRP A 33 -2.08 -10.29 -7.63
CA TRP A 33 -3.29 -9.53 -7.32
C TRP A 33 -4.46 -10.41 -6.88
N TYR A 34 -4.35 -11.73 -6.99
CA TYR A 34 -5.39 -12.68 -6.61
C TYR A 34 -4.84 -13.73 -5.65
N PRO A 35 -4.42 -13.33 -4.43
CA PRO A 35 -3.88 -14.25 -3.45
C PRO A 35 -4.93 -15.25 -2.97
N GLU A 36 -4.54 -16.52 -2.89
CA GLU A 36 -5.31 -17.60 -2.30
C GLU A 36 -5.07 -17.69 -0.77
N LYS A 37 -5.78 -18.59 -0.09
CA LYS A 37 -5.69 -18.76 1.38
C LYS A 37 -4.28 -19.05 1.88
N ASN A 38 -3.47 -19.76 1.10
CA ASN A 38 -2.12 -20.18 1.46
C ASN A 38 -1.03 -19.33 0.77
N THR A 39 -1.40 -18.20 0.17
CA THR A 39 -0.43 -17.33 -0.49
C THR A 39 0.58 -16.80 0.54
N PRO A 40 1.90 -16.93 0.26
CA PRO A 40 2.93 -16.39 1.14
C PRO A 40 2.75 -14.88 1.35
N PRO A 41 2.92 -14.36 2.58
CA PRO A 41 2.82 -12.93 2.86
C PRO A 41 3.70 -12.05 1.95
N GLN A 42 4.83 -12.59 1.51
CA GLN A 42 5.78 -11.93 0.61
C GLN A 42 5.16 -11.60 -0.76
N GLN A 43 4.29 -12.45 -1.30
CA GLN A 43 3.61 -12.17 -2.57
C GLN A 43 2.59 -11.03 -2.43
N ILE A 44 1.87 -10.99 -1.31
CA ILE A 44 0.96 -9.87 -1.00
C ILE A 44 1.75 -8.57 -0.85
N LEU A 45 2.91 -8.62 -0.19
CA LEU A 45 3.81 -7.46 -0.06
C LEU A 45 4.32 -6.99 -1.43
N GLU A 46 4.71 -7.92 -2.31
CA GLU A 46 5.16 -7.62 -3.68
C GLU A 46 4.06 -6.89 -4.47
N ALA A 47 2.81 -7.37 -4.43
CA ALA A 47 1.67 -6.68 -5.05
C ALA A 47 1.46 -5.27 -4.49
N ARG A 48 1.57 -5.11 -3.16
CA ARG A 48 1.42 -3.82 -2.49
C ARG A 48 2.52 -2.84 -2.86
N GLU A 49 3.76 -3.30 -3.02
CA GLU A 49 4.89 -2.46 -3.41
C GLU A 49 4.63 -1.84 -4.80
N VAL A 50 4.03 -2.60 -5.72
CA VAL A 50 3.57 -2.07 -7.02
C VAL A 50 2.44 -1.04 -6.85
N CYS A 51 1.54 -1.26 -5.90
CA CYS A 51 0.42 -0.35 -5.66
C CYS A 51 0.87 1.02 -5.13
N VAL A 52 1.92 1.12 -4.31
CA VAL A 52 2.40 2.40 -3.72
C VAL A 52 2.66 3.47 -4.79
N GLY A 53 3.23 3.09 -5.93
CA GLY A 53 3.53 4.02 -7.03
C GLY A 53 2.44 4.14 -8.09
N CYS A 54 1.29 3.48 -7.92
CA CYS A 54 0.25 3.43 -8.93
C CYS A 54 -0.58 4.72 -8.95
N THR A 55 -0.63 5.39 -10.11
CA THR A 55 -1.32 6.68 -10.27
C THR A 55 -2.84 6.60 -10.13
N VAL A 56 -3.42 5.41 -10.35
CA VAL A 56 -4.86 5.15 -10.24
C VAL A 56 -5.22 4.39 -8.96
N ARG A 57 -4.33 4.39 -7.95
CA ARG A 57 -4.54 3.62 -6.72
C ARG A 57 -5.82 4.03 -6.00
N SER A 58 -6.13 5.32 -5.94
CA SER A 58 -7.30 5.85 -5.25
C SER A 58 -8.60 5.40 -5.93
N GLU A 59 -8.70 5.54 -7.24
CA GLU A 59 -9.84 5.05 -8.03
C GLU A 59 -9.96 3.53 -7.95
N CYS A 60 -8.83 2.82 -7.94
CA CYS A 60 -8.78 1.37 -7.79
C CYS A 60 -9.30 0.91 -6.42
N LEU A 61 -8.93 1.61 -5.34
CA LEU A 61 -9.45 1.31 -4.01
C LEU A 61 -10.94 1.57 -3.96
N GLN A 62 -11.39 2.73 -4.47
CA GLN A 62 -12.81 3.09 -4.47
C GLN A 62 -13.64 2.02 -5.19
N TYR A 63 -13.22 1.59 -6.38
CA TYR A 63 -13.89 0.52 -7.10
C TYR A 63 -13.99 -0.77 -6.28
N GLY A 64 -12.90 -1.20 -5.62
CA GLY A 64 -12.91 -2.40 -4.78
C GLY A 64 -13.71 -2.26 -3.47
N MET A 65 -13.98 -1.03 -3.03
CA MET A 65 -14.87 -0.75 -1.89
C MET A 65 -16.33 -0.85 -2.32
N ASP A 66 -16.65 -0.35 -3.52
CA ASP A 66 -18.00 -0.34 -4.12
C ASP A 66 -18.44 -1.73 -4.61
N HIS A 67 -17.49 -2.59 -4.99
CA HIS A 67 -17.72 -3.96 -5.47
C HIS A 67 -17.12 -4.99 -4.49
N PRO A 68 -17.78 -5.26 -3.34
CA PRO A 68 -17.27 -6.18 -2.33
C PRO A 68 -17.15 -7.64 -2.79
N GLU A 69 -17.88 -8.02 -3.85
CA GLU A 69 -17.82 -9.34 -4.49
C GLU A 69 -16.54 -9.57 -5.30
N GLU A 70 -15.82 -8.50 -5.64
CA GLU A 70 -14.57 -8.58 -6.40
C GLU A 70 -13.42 -9.05 -5.50
N SER A 71 -12.91 -10.23 -5.80
CA SER A 71 -11.79 -10.81 -5.07
C SER A 71 -10.46 -10.13 -5.43
N GLY A 72 -9.43 -10.39 -4.62
CA GLY A 72 -8.08 -9.91 -4.88
C GLY A 72 -7.72 -8.57 -4.22
N ILE A 73 -6.61 -8.00 -4.69
CA ILE A 73 -5.97 -6.80 -4.16
C ILE A 73 -6.40 -5.58 -4.98
N TRP A 74 -7.16 -4.69 -4.35
CA TRP A 74 -7.67 -3.45 -4.95
C TRP A 74 -7.11 -2.26 -4.18
N GLY A 75 -6.47 -1.33 -4.87
CA GLY A 75 -5.79 -0.19 -4.23
C GLY A 75 -4.67 -0.60 -3.25
N GLY A 76 -4.17 -1.83 -3.37
CA GLY A 76 -3.20 -2.41 -2.43
C GLY A 76 -3.81 -3.06 -1.18
N LEU A 77 -5.14 -3.22 -1.13
CA LEU A 77 -5.86 -3.84 -0.04
C LEU A 77 -6.51 -5.15 -0.44
N THR A 78 -6.30 -6.19 0.37
CA THR A 78 -7.00 -7.47 0.23
C THR A 78 -8.48 -7.33 0.57
N GLU A 79 -9.31 -8.25 0.10
CA GLU A 79 -10.74 -8.31 0.42
C GLU A 79 -11.04 -8.24 1.93
N ARG A 80 -10.24 -8.97 2.72
CA ARG A 80 -10.34 -8.98 4.19
C ARG A 80 -10.04 -7.62 4.80
N GLU A 81 -9.05 -6.90 4.26
CA GLU A 81 -8.68 -5.56 4.72
C GLU A 81 -9.72 -4.52 4.33
N ARG A 82 -10.26 -4.57 3.11
CA ARG A 82 -11.39 -3.73 2.67
C ARG A 82 -12.62 -3.94 3.54
N THR A 83 -12.91 -5.19 3.90
CA THR A 83 -13.97 -5.52 4.87
C THR A 83 -13.67 -4.94 6.26
N GLY A 84 -12.41 -4.89 6.67
CA GLY A 84 -12.00 -4.20 7.88
C GLY A 84 -12.23 -2.70 7.85
N LEU A 85 -11.96 -2.04 6.72
CA LEU A 85 -12.24 -0.62 6.54
C LEU A 85 -13.72 -0.30 6.69
N ARG A 86 -14.61 -1.12 6.10
CA ARG A 86 -16.07 -0.96 6.25
C ARG A 86 -16.54 -1.07 7.69
N SER A 87 -15.86 -1.84 8.53
CA SER A 87 -16.17 -1.94 9.96
C SER A 87 -15.48 -0.89 10.84
N GLY A 88 -14.92 0.17 10.24
CA GLY A 88 -14.27 1.27 10.96
C GLY A 88 -12.86 0.96 11.46
N ARG A 89 -12.26 -0.17 11.05
CA ARG A 89 -10.84 -0.44 11.34
C ARG A 89 -9.97 0.36 10.38
N SER A 90 -8.86 0.88 10.87
CA SER A 90 -7.87 1.54 10.01
C SER A 90 -7.07 0.54 9.19
N ASP A 91 -6.69 0.94 7.98
CA ASP A 91 -5.74 0.20 7.16
C ASP A 91 -4.34 0.24 7.81
N LYS A 92 -3.66 -0.91 7.80
CA LYS A 92 -2.29 -1.09 8.30
C LYS A 92 -1.31 -1.50 7.20
N ALA A 93 -1.74 -1.59 5.94
CA ALA A 93 -0.90 -1.98 4.82
C ALA A 93 0.15 -0.90 4.49
N PHE A 94 -0.22 0.38 4.63
CA PHE A 94 0.65 1.52 4.30
C PHE A 94 1.02 2.37 5.52
N ALA A 95 2.13 3.10 5.40
CA ALA A 95 2.56 4.10 6.38
C ALA A 95 3.49 5.14 5.75
N GLN A 96 3.60 6.29 6.40
CA GLN A 96 4.62 7.30 6.08
C GLN A 96 5.90 7.04 6.89
N CYS A 97 7.05 7.20 6.23
CA CYS A 97 8.35 7.09 6.86
C CYS A 97 8.61 8.28 7.80
N ASN A 98 9.04 8.01 9.04
CA ASN A 98 9.33 9.07 10.02
C ASN A 98 10.59 9.91 9.71
N GLU A 99 11.33 9.58 8.66
CA GLU A 99 12.51 10.35 8.23
C GLU A 99 12.25 11.10 6.92
N CYS A 100 11.91 10.39 5.84
CA CYS A 100 11.74 11.01 4.52
C CYS A 100 10.27 11.30 4.14
N SER A 101 9.31 11.00 5.03
CA SER A 101 7.86 11.12 4.79
C SER A 101 7.29 10.30 3.62
N LYS A 102 8.12 9.54 2.90
CA LYS A 102 7.70 8.67 1.81
C LYS A 102 6.73 7.60 2.33
N GLU A 103 5.67 7.35 1.57
CA GLU A 103 4.76 6.24 1.81
C GLU A 103 5.43 4.90 1.46
N PHE A 104 5.24 3.88 2.31
CA PHE A 104 5.79 2.54 2.10
C PHE A 104 4.87 1.45 2.64
N VAL A 105 5.10 0.22 2.15
CA VAL A 105 4.37 -0.97 2.61
C VAL A 105 4.94 -1.46 3.95
N LYS A 106 4.08 -1.61 4.96
CA LYS A 106 4.47 -2.19 6.25
C LYS A 106 4.67 -3.69 6.13
N ARG A 107 5.88 -4.17 6.42
CA ARG A 107 6.18 -5.62 6.57
C ARG A 107 5.83 -6.15 7.97
N GLY A 108 5.55 -5.25 8.92
CA GLY A 108 5.15 -5.57 10.29
C GLY A 108 4.70 -4.32 11.06
N GLY A 109 4.01 -4.51 12.19
CA GLY A 109 3.42 -3.42 12.97
C GLY A 109 4.42 -2.41 13.56
N TRP A 110 5.69 -2.80 13.69
CA TRP A 110 6.76 -1.99 14.28
C TRP A 110 7.56 -1.16 13.27
N HIS A 111 7.35 -1.38 11.98
CA HIS A 111 8.12 -0.71 10.94
C HIS A 111 7.70 0.76 10.81
N ARG A 112 8.63 1.66 11.16
CA ARG A 112 8.45 3.12 11.15
C ARG A 112 9.22 3.85 10.04
N TYR A 113 10.07 3.12 9.33
CA TYR A 113 10.95 3.66 8.30
C TYR A 113 10.84 2.82 7.03
N CYS A 114 10.94 3.47 5.88
CA CYS A 114 10.86 2.80 4.58
C CYS A 114 12.12 2.00 4.22
N SER A 115 13.25 2.24 4.89
CA SER A 115 14.52 1.55 4.70
C SER A 115 15.39 1.62 5.95
N ASP A 116 16.38 0.73 6.03
CA ASP A 116 17.41 0.78 7.08
C ASP A 116 18.23 2.07 7.04
N GLU A 117 18.42 2.64 5.85
CA GLU A 117 19.08 3.93 5.67
C GLU A 117 18.27 5.05 6.35
N CYS A 118 16.96 5.14 6.11
CA CYS A 118 16.11 6.12 6.78
C CYS A 118 16.11 5.95 8.31
N ARG A 119 16.15 4.71 8.82
CA ARG A 119 16.28 4.45 10.26
C ARG A 119 17.58 5.04 10.82
N LYS A 120 18.71 4.73 10.19
CA LYS A 120 20.03 5.21 10.62
C LYS A 120 20.13 6.74 10.56
N THR A 121 19.62 7.35 9.49
CA THR A 121 19.60 8.82 9.35
C THR A 121 18.81 9.48 10.46
N ASN A 122 17.65 8.92 10.80
CA ASN A 122 16.83 9.41 11.92
C ASN A 122 17.57 9.32 13.26
N GLU A 123 18.21 8.18 13.54
CA GLU A 123 18.99 7.96 14.77
C GLU A 123 20.11 9.00 14.91
N LEU A 124 20.86 9.24 13.83
CA LEU A 124 21.94 10.24 13.80
C LEU A 124 21.41 11.67 13.99
N ARG A 125 20.31 12.03 13.32
CA ARG A 125 19.69 13.35 13.47
C ARG A 125 19.21 13.58 14.90
N ARG A 126 18.47 12.62 15.48
CA ARG A 126 18.00 12.70 16.87
C ARG A 126 19.16 12.76 17.87
N GLY A 127 20.24 12.02 17.62
CA GLY A 127 21.46 12.08 18.43
C GLY A 127 22.10 13.47 18.42
N ARG A 128 22.22 14.10 17.25
CA ARG A 128 22.74 15.48 17.11
C ARG A 128 21.84 16.50 17.82
N GLU A 129 20.53 16.39 17.66
CA GLU A 129 19.55 17.25 18.34
C GLU A 129 19.62 17.10 19.86
N TYR A 130 19.69 15.88 20.38
CA TYR A 130 19.83 15.61 21.81
C TYR A 130 21.12 16.22 22.38
N ALA A 131 22.26 15.99 21.71
CA ALA A 131 23.54 16.54 22.12
C ALA A 131 23.52 18.09 22.13
N ALA A 132 22.87 18.71 21.15
CA ALA A 132 22.70 20.16 21.11
C ALA A 132 21.85 20.67 22.30
N ARG A 133 20.75 19.98 22.63
CA ARG A 133 19.90 20.33 23.79
C ARG A 133 20.65 20.21 25.11
N VAL A 134 21.43 19.14 25.30
CA VAL A 134 22.25 18.96 26.51
C VAL A 134 23.29 20.06 26.65
N ARG A 135 23.98 20.43 25.57
CA ARG A 135 24.93 21.57 25.57
C ARG A 135 24.24 22.88 25.95
N ALA A 136 23.11 23.18 25.31
CA ALA A 136 22.34 24.39 25.59
C ALA A 136 21.85 24.45 27.06
N LYS A 137 21.45 23.31 27.63
CA LYS A 137 21.06 23.23 29.04
C LYS A 137 22.24 23.53 29.98
N ARG A 138 23.40 22.89 29.76
CA ARG A 138 24.62 23.15 30.56
C ARG A 138 25.06 24.61 30.51
N SER A 139 24.97 25.26 29.35
CA SER A 139 25.28 26.70 29.23
C SER A 139 24.34 27.59 30.04
N LYS A 140 23.07 27.20 30.21
CA LYS A 140 22.12 27.93 31.06
C LYS A 140 22.37 27.67 32.54
N ASP A 141 22.60 26.41 32.91
CA ASP A 141 22.78 26.01 34.30
C ASP A 141 24.11 26.55 34.90
N GLY A 142 25.14 26.80 34.07
CA GLY A 142 26.39 27.42 34.50
C GLY A 142 26.45 28.95 34.41
N ALA A 143 25.37 29.60 33.94
CA ALA A 143 25.24 31.05 33.88
C ALA A 143 24.38 31.63 35.02
N ALA A 144 23.89 30.77 35.92
CA ALA A 144 23.18 31.10 37.16
C ALA A 144 24.09 30.83 38.36
#